data_AF-A0A7C1K3P1-F1
#
_entry.id   AF-A0A7C1K3P1-F1
#
_cell.length_a   1.000
_cell.length_b   1.000
_cell.length_c   1.000
_cell.angle_alpha   90.00
_cell.angle_beta   90.00
_cell.angle_gamma   90.00
#
_symmetry.space_group_name_H-M   'P 1'
#
loop_
_entity.id
_entity.type
_entity.pdbx_description
1 polymer ?
#
loop_
_entity_poly.entity_id
_entity_poly.type
_entity_poly.pdbx_seq_one_letter_code
_entity_poly.pdbx_strand_id
1 'polypeptide(L)'
;MNLMRVIGTIVVVVIAGCRSAAPPPSPSVAIPRPPVLPSTNVQFMRGGLNVEVQFATLRDTTSPLHHFVFSIDTLRVRLQLRGRARFDTLLYLPLVNGSSGLREKIDTITTEGYGRWSNPLGLPLDSVRCIFEATTLQHQQYAIAVDTAFHLPPDSIKPFVTVTPFIDEQTDSSITFALLAQRHRGFGEDYHPTSERFRVEIFDQDGNLRFSSNHGIDYLQAIYPVEPRIAGEFKRYTFEWLGYDNAGDILPPGRYTAVLSLVAKPYPYTARVSFDWQGRAR
;
A
#
# COMPACT_ATOMS: atom_id res chain seq x y z
N MET A 1 51.26 3.20 -58.50
CA MET A 1 50.75 4.20 -57.53
C MET A 1 49.38 3.74 -57.08
N ASN A 2 49.30 3.06 -55.93
CA ASN A 2 48.04 2.51 -55.43
C ASN A 2 47.30 3.55 -54.61
N LEU A 3 46.08 3.83 -55.06
CA LEU A 3 45.06 4.67 -54.44
C LEU A 3 44.42 3.89 -53.29
N MET A 4 44.37 4.47 -52.09
CA MET A 4 43.55 3.93 -51.00
C MET A 4 42.64 5.05 -50.50
N ARG A 5 41.42 5.11 -51.04
CA ARG A 5 40.32 5.96 -50.56
C ARG A 5 39.57 5.17 -49.48
N VAL A 6 39.64 5.63 -48.25
CA VAL A 6 38.77 5.16 -47.17
C VAL A 6 37.44 5.92 -47.28
N ILE A 7 36.39 5.22 -47.67
CA ILE A 7 35.01 5.73 -47.66
C ILE A 7 34.41 5.27 -46.33
N GLY A 8 34.26 6.21 -45.38
CA GLY A 8 33.58 5.97 -44.12
C GLY A 8 32.07 6.06 -44.30
N THR A 9 31.37 4.93 -44.19
CA THR A 9 29.90 4.87 -44.16
C THR A 9 29.40 5.33 -42.79
N ILE A 10 28.69 6.46 -42.75
CA ILE A 10 27.97 6.91 -41.55
C ILE A 10 26.63 6.20 -41.51
N VAL A 11 26.43 5.32 -40.52
CA VAL A 11 25.12 4.69 -40.24
C VAL A 11 24.38 5.57 -39.25
N VAL A 12 23.34 6.27 -39.72
CA VAL A 12 22.40 6.99 -38.86
C VAL A 12 21.26 6.05 -38.48
N VAL A 13 21.24 5.61 -37.22
CA VAL A 13 20.14 4.80 -36.67
C VAL A 13 19.07 5.76 -36.15
N VAL A 14 17.99 5.91 -36.91
CA VAL A 14 16.78 6.63 -36.46
C VAL A 14 15.89 5.63 -35.72
N ILE A 15 15.86 5.71 -34.38
CA ILE A 15 14.92 4.94 -33.57
C ILE A 15 13.61 5.73 -33.49
N ALA A 16 12.67 5.43 -34.39
CA ALA A 16 11.29 5.91 -34.29
C ALA A 16 10.56 5.10 -33.20
N GLY A 17 10.46 5.67 -32.00
CA GLY A 17 9.66 5.10 -30.92
C GLY A 17 8.17 5.35 -31.19
N CYS A 18 7.47 4.36 -31.76
CA CYS A 18 6.02 4.35 -31.76
C CYS A 18 5.51 4.25 -30.32
N ARG A 19 5.09 5.37 -29.73
CA ARG A 19 4.29 5.37 -28.50
C ARG A 19 2.93 4.77 -28.85
N SER A 20 2.76 3.48 -28.60
CA SER A 20 1.42 2.89 -28.51
C SER A 20 0.68 3.64 -27.41
N ALA A 21 -0.39 4.35 -27.78
CA ALA A 21 -1.30 4.94 -26.83
C ALA A 21 -1.82 3.81 -25.93
N ALA A 22 -1.63 3.95 -24.62
CA ALA A 22 -2.21 3.01 -23.66
C ALA A 22 -3.73 2.95 -23.93
N PRO A 23 -4.32 1.76 -24.10
CA PRO A 23 -5.77 1.66 -24.24
C PRO A 23 -6.43 2.34 -23.03
N PRO A 24 -7.59 3.00 -23.22
CA PRO A 24 -8.33 3.58 -22.12
C PRO A 24 -8.57 2.50 -21.06
N PRO A 25 -8.49 2.83 -19.76
CA PRO A 25 -8.75 1.87 -18.71
C PRO A 25 -10.15 1.31 -18.91
N SER A 26 -10.23 0.01 -19.22
CA SER A 26 -11.50 -0.70 -19.27
C SER A 26 -12.26 -0.43 -17.97
N PRO A 27 -13.59 -0.20 -18.02
CA PRO A 27 -14.38 -0.03 -16.81
C PRO A 27 -14.13 -1.23 -15.90
N SER A 28 -13.60 -0.98 -14.71
CA SER A 28 -13.30 -2.02 -13.74
C SER A 28 -14.62 -2.68 -13.34
N VAL A 29 -14.93 -3.83 -13.94
CA VAL A 29 -16.02 -4.67 -13.48
C VAL A 29 -15.72 -5.00 -12.02
N ALA A 30 -16.55 -4.50 -11.11
CA ALA A 30 -16.38 -4.73 -9.69
C ALA A 30 -16.43 -6.25 -9.44
N ILE A 31 -15.31 -6.82 -9.01
CA ILE A 31 -15.24 -8.26 -8.70
C ILE A 31 -16.16 -8.50 -7.50
N PRO A 32 -17.13 -9.43 -7.60
CA PRO A 32 -18.09 -9.67 -6.52
C PRO A 32 -17.44 -10.28 -5.27
N ARG A 33 -18.07 -10.07 -4.12
CA ARG A 33 -17.72 -10.77 -2.88
C ARG A 33 -18.20 -12.22 -2.93
N PRO A 34 -17.45 -13.17 -2.35
CA PRO A 34 -17.86 -14.57 -2.34
C PRO A 34 -19.08 -14.79 -1.42
N PRO A 35 -19.95 -15.78 -1.73
CA PRO A 35 -21.09 -16.15 -0.91
C PRO A 35 -20.73 -16.62 0.50
N VAL A 36 -19.55 -17.24 0.67
CA VAL A 36 -19.00 -17.66 1.96
C VAL A 36 -17.74 -16.84 2.22
N LEU A 37 -17.70 -16.14 3.35
CA LEU A 37 -16.52 -15.41 3.78
C LEU A 37 -15.49 -16.38 4.39
N PRO A 38 -14.21 -16.29 4.01
CA PRO A 38 -13.17 -17.09 4.62
C PRO A 38 -12.79 -16.55 6.00
N SER A 39 -12.38 -17.46 6.88
CA SER A 39 -11.49 -17.13 7.98
C SER A 39 -10.07 -16.99 7.43
N THR A 40 -9.35 -15.94 7.83
CA THR A 40 -8.00 -15.67 7.34
C THR A 40 -7.05 -15.39 8.50
N ASN A 41 -5.89 -16.02 8.49
CA ASN A 41 -4.79 -15.74 9.40
C ASN A 41 -3.53 -15.45 8.58
N VAL A 42 -3.01 -14.24 8.74
CA VAL A 42 -1.89 -13.73 7.94
C VAL A 42 -0.79 -13.29 8.90
N GLN A 43 0.36 -13.95 8.82
CA GLN A 43 1.47 -13.73 9.73
C GLN A 43 2.74 -13.40 8.97
N PHE A 44 3.30 -12.23 9.24
CA PHE A 44 4.62 -11.87 8.73
C PHE A 44 5.68 -12.58 9.54
N MET A 45 6.62 -13.22 8.84
CA MET A 45 7.77 -13.89 9.44
C MET A 45 9.05 -13.29 8.87
N ARG A 46 10.21 -13.62 9.46
CA ARG A 46 11.50 -13.14 8.95
C ARG A 46 11.73 -13.68 7.53
N GLY A 47 11.61 -12.80 6.53
CA GLY A 47 11.84 -13.13 5.13
C GLY A 47 10.70 -13.90 4.44
N GLY A 48 9.51 -13.93 5.05
CA GLY A 48 8.36 -14.62 4.50
C GLY A 48 7.02 -14.11 5.04
N LEU A 49 5.95 -14.59 4.40
CA LEU A 49 4.57 -14.41 4.82
C LEU A 49 3.94 -15.79 4.90
N ASN A 50 3.36 -16.13 6.06
CA ASN A 50 2.45 -17.26 6.17
C ASN A 50 1.02 -16.78 5.99
N VAL A 51 0.26 -17.45 5.12
CA VAL A 51 -1.15 -17.15 4.88
C VAL A 51 -1.95 -18.42 4.99
N GLU A 52 -2.90 -18.41 5.91
CA GLU A 52 -3.90 -19.44 6.10
C GLU A 52 -5.27 -18.87 5.72
N VAL A 53 -5.99 -19.61 4.87
CA VAL A 53 -7.33 -19.26 4.43
C VAL A 53 -8.23 -20.49 4.57
N GLN A 54 -9.37 -20.30 5.22
CA GLN A 54 -10.34 -21.37 5.44
C GLN A 54 -11.73 -20.91 5.02
N PHE A 55 -12.35 -21.64 4.10
CA PHE A 55 -13.77 -21.56 3.80
C PHE A 55 -14.48 -22.71 4.50
N ALA A 56 -15.51 -22.39 5.28
CA ALA A 56 -16.28 -23.39 6.02
C ALA A 56 -17.78 -23.21 5.75
N THR A 57 -18.47 -24.32 5.60
CA THR A 57 -19.92 -24.37 5.40
C THR A 57 -20.50 -25.63 6.02
N LEU A 58 -21.79 -25.61 6.33
CA LEU A 58 -22.50 -26.84 6.66
C LEU A 58 -22.54 -27.75 5.43
N ARG A 59 -22.41 -29.07 5.66
CA ARG A 59 -22.59 -30.10 4.65
C ARG A 59 -24.06 -30.19 4.29
N ASP A 60 -24.40 -29.46 3.25
CA ASP A 60 -25.70 -29.49 2.62
C ASP A 60 -25.50 -29.43 1.11
N THR A 61 -25.58 -30.60 0.46
CA THR A 61 -25.39 -30.74 -0.99
C THR A 61 -26.44 -30.01 -1.83
N THR A 62 -27.48 -29.45 -1.21
CA THR A 62 -28.49 -28.63 -1.87
C THR A 62 -28.25 -27.13 -1.69
N SER A 63 -27.35 -26.75 -0.78
CA SER A 63 -27.07 -25.35 -0.46
C SER A 63 -26.11 -24.73 -1.48
N PRO A 64 -26.42 -23.52 -2.01
CA PRO A 64 -25.51 -22.79 -2.89
C PRO A 64 -24.19 -22.41 -2.19
N LEU A 65 -24.19 -22.29 -0.86
CA LEU A 65 -22.96 -22.02 -0.09
C LEU A 65 -22.00 -23.22 -0.13
N HIS A 66 -22.55 -24.43 0.01
CA HIS A 66 -21.79 -25.67 -0.11
C HIS A 66 -21.23 -25.84 -1.53
N HIS A 67 -22.05 -25.60 -2.56
CA HIS A 67 -21.58 -25.63 -3.94
C HIS A 67 -20.49 -24.62 -4.23
N PHE A 68 -20.59 -23.40 -3.68
CA PHE A 68 -19.56 -22.39 -3.82
C PHE A 68 -18.23 -22.86 -3.22
N VAL A 69 -18.24 -23.33 -1.96
CA VAL A 69 -17.01 -23.77 -1.30
C VAL A 69 -16.34 -24.87 -2.14
N PHE A 70 -17.07 -25.92 -2.50
CA PHE A 70 -16.53 -27.03 -3.29
C PHE A 70 -16.27 -26.73 -4.77
N SER A 71 -16.71 -25.58 -5.28
CA SER A 71 -16.36 -25.15 -6.63
C SER A 71 -15.09 -24.30 -6.67
N ILE A 72 -14.47 -23.93 -5.54
CA ILE A 72 -13.20 -23.19 -5.54
C ILE A 72 -12.12 -24.06 -6.19
N ASP A 73 -11.59 -23.56 -7.31
CA ASP A 73 -10.55 -24.21 -8.13
C ASP A 73 -9.17 -23.63 -7.85
N THR A 74 -9.08 -22.30 -7.75
CA THR A 74 -7.84 -21.63 -7.38
C THR A 74 -8.08 -20.56 -6.34
N LEU A 75 -7.15 -20.47 -5.39
CA LEU A 75 -7.08 -19.37 -4.45
C LEU A 75 -5.71 -18.69 -4.58
N ARG A 76 -5.75 -17.36 -4.71
CA ARG A 76 -4.56 -16.53 -4.83
C ARG A 76 -4.63 -15.40 -3.82
N VAL A 77 -3.48 -14.98 -3.34
CA VAL A 77 -3.37 -13.84 -2.42
C VAL A 77 -2.51 -12.79 -3.07
N ARG A 78 -3.09 -11.61 -3.27
CA ARG A 78 -2.40 -10.45 -3.79
C ARG A 78 -2.17 -9.46 -2.67
N LEU A 79 -0.90 -9.25 -2.33
CA LEU A 79 -0.49 -8.18 -1.43
C LEU A 79 -0.33 -6.90 -2.23
N GLN A 80 -0.98 -5.82 -1.80
CA GLN A 80 -0.86 -4.50 -2.41
C GLN A 80 -0.45 -3.46 -1.38
N LEU A 81 0.47 -2.56 -1.73
CA LEU A 81 0.71 -1.36 -0.92
C LEU A 81 -0.36 -0.31 -1.22
N ARG A 82 -1.02 0.22 -0.18
CA ARG A 82 -1.99 1.32 -0.32
C ARG A 82 -1.32 2.50 -1.02
N GLY A 83 -1.94 2.96 -2.11
CA GLY A 83 -1.44 4.08 -2.92
C GLY A 83 -0.34 3.73 -3.95
N ARG A 84 0.04 2.45 -4.12
CA ARG A 84 1.04 2.04 -5.14
C ARG A 84 0.71 0.70 -5.79
N ALA A 85 0.36 0.74 -7.08
CA ALA A 85 0.02 -0.44 -7.89
C ALA A 85 1.21 -1.34 -8.30
N ARG A 86 2.47 -0.98 -7.98
CA ARG A 86 3.67 -1.70 -8.44
C ARG A 86 4.22 -2.76 -7.46
N PHE A 87 3.53 -3.00 -6.35
CA PHE A 87 3.91 -4.02 -5.37
C PHE A 87 2.80 -5.04 -5.24
N ASP A 88 2.62 -5.85 -6.29
CA ASP A 88 1.72 -6.99 -6.27
C ASP A 88 2.58 -8.25 -6.08
N THR A 89 2.61 -8.79 -4.86
CA THR A 89 3.10 -10.17 -4.65
C THR A 89 1.90 -11.10 -4.75
N LEU A 90 1.97 -12.06 -5.67
CA LEU A 90 0.94 -13.07 -5.86
C LEU A 90 1.39 -14.39 -5.25
N LEU A 91 0.66 -14.86 -4.24
CA LEU A 91 0.84 -16.19 -3.66
C LEU A 91 -0.24 -17.12 -4.24
N TYR A 92 0.17 -18.30 -4.69
CA TYR A 92 -0.75 -19.38 -5.04
C TYR A 92 -0.90 -20.32 -3.85
N LEU A 93 -2.13 -20.53 -3.40
CA LEU A 93 -2.42 -21.34 -2.23
C LEU A 93 -2.92 -22.74 -2.66
N PRO A 94 -2.26 -23.83 -2.24
CA PRO A 94 -2.68 -25.18 -2.58
C PRO A 94 -3.95 -25.58 -1.80
N LEU A 95 -5.03 -25.92 -2.51
CA LEU A 95 -6.31 -26.25 -1.88
C LEU A 95 -6.27 -27.64 -1.24
N VAL A 96 -6.69 -27.75 0.03
CA VAL A 96 -6.89 -29.02 0.74
C VAL A 96 -8.35 -29.11 1.20
N ASN A 97 -9.05 -30.09 0.65
CA ASN A 97 -10.44 -30.35 1.02
C ASN A 97 -10.46 -31.26 2.26
N GLY A 98 -11.20 -30.85 3.28
CA GLY A 98 -11.36 -31.60 4.53
C GLY A 98 -12.80 -31.65 4.96
N SER A 99 -13.16 -32.69 5.71
CA SER A 99 -14.41 -32.70 6.47
C SER A 99 -14.09 -32.90 7.93
N SER A 100 -14.73 -32.12 8.80
CA SER A 100 -14.47 -32.16 10.23
C SER A 100 -15.78 -32.29 11.03
N GLY A 101 -15.71 -33.00 12.15
CA GLY A 101 -16.80 -33.14 13.11
C GLY A 101 -17.70 -34.35 12.87
N LEU A 102 -17.73 -35.27 13.84
CA LEU A 102 -18.66 -36.40 13.89
C LEU A 102 -20.12 -35.99 14.18
N ARG A 103 -20.36 -34.76 14.68
CA ARG A 103 -21.70 -34.29 15.11
C ARG A 103 -22.30 -33.17 14.26
N GLU A 104 -21.49 -32.30 13.66
CA GLU A 104 -21.97 -31.06 13.03
C GLU A 104 -21.93 -31.08 11.49
N LYS A 105 -21.36 -32.12 10.88
CA LYS A 105 -21.18 -32.26 9.42
C LYS A 105 -20.70 -30.96 8.77
N ILE A 106 -19.58 -30.41 9.25
CA ILE A 106 -19.00 -29.20 8.66
C ILE A 106 -18.02 -29.63 7.57
N ASP A 107 -18.23 -29.10 6.39
CA ASP A 107 -17.30 -29.25 5.28
C ASP A 107 -16.45 -27.99 5.15
N THR A 108 -15.15 -28.20 4.95
CA THR A 108 -14.16 -27.15 4.95
C THR A 108 -13.22 -27.30 3.78
N ILE A 109 -12.91 -26.18 3.13
CA ILE A 109 -11.71 -26.06 2.30
C ILE A 109 -10.73 -25.23 3.09
N THR A 110 -9.63 -25.85 3.46
CA THR A 110 -8.53 -25.18 4.13
C THR A 110 -7.36 -25.14 3.17
N THR A 111 -6.68 -24.02 3.14
CA THR A 111 -5.45 -23.89 2.40
C THR A 111 -4.46 -23.06 3.19
N GLU A 112 -3.25 -23.59 3.28
CA GLU A 112 -2.10 -22.90 3.82
C GLU A 112 -1.12 -22.72 2.68
N GLY A 113 -0.59 -21.52 2.55
CA GLY A 113 0.49 -21.27 1.60
C GLY A 113 1.53 -20.35 2.19
N TYR A 114 2.76 -20.73 1.95
CA TYR A 114 3.91 -19.94 2.32
C TYR A 114 4.40 -19.15 1.10
N GLY A 115 4.42 -17.82 1.25
CA GLY A 115 5.03 -16.94 0.27
C GLY A 115 6.35 -16.43 0.78
N ARG A 116 7.40 -16.53 -0.03
CA ARG A 116 8.63 -15.79 0.24
C ARG A 116 8.38 -14.32 -0.11
N TRP A 117 8.00 -13.55 0.89
CA TRP A 117 7.96 -12.11 0.80
C TRP A 117 9.16 -11.54 1.55
N SER A 118 10.10 -10.97 0.81
CA SER A 118 11.01 -10.01 1.44
C SER A 118 10.22 -8.72 1.63
N ASN A 119 10.31 -8.13 2.83
CA ASN A 119 10.15 -6.68 2.99
C ASN A 119 11.56 -6.08 2.82
N PRO A 120 12.13 -5.97 1.60
CA PRO A 120 13.53 -5.54 1.46
C PRO A 120 13.78 -4.11 1.97
N LEU A 121 12.73 -3.44 2.47
CA LEU A 121 12.60 -1.99 2.57
C LEU A 121 12.12 -1.54 3.95
N GLY A 122 11.76 -2.47 4.85
CA GLY A 122 11.25 -2.16 6.18
C GLY A 122 9.98 -1.30 6.16
N LEU A 123 9.15 -1.41 5.13
CA LEU A 123 7.91 -0.62 5.03
C LEU A 123 7.01 -0.88 6.24
N PRO A 124 6.35 0.15 6.78
CA PRO A 124 5.38 -0.03 7.85
C PRO A 124 4.21 -0.84 7.28
N LEU A 125 3.96 -2.01 7.88
CA LEU A 125 3.03 -3.01 7.34
C LEU A 125 1.56 -2.59 7.47
N ASP A 126 1.26 -1.52 8.20
CA ASP A 126 -0.06 -0.87 8.30
C ASP A 126 -0.54 -0.27 6.96
N SER A 127 0.32 -0.26 5.95
CA SER A 127 0.05 0.16 4.59
C SER A 127 -0.22 -1.00 3.61
N VAL A 128 -0.09 -2.26 4.05
CA VAL A 128 -0.31 -3.43 3.18
C VAL A 128 -1.77 -3.85 3.20
N ARG A 129 -2.39 -3.93 2.03
CA ARG A 129 -3.72 -4.50 1.80
C ARG A 129 -3.56 -5.92 1.28
N CYS A 130 -4.24 -6.88 1.89
CA CYS A 130 -4.26 -8.26 1.41
C CYS A 130 -5.55 -8.50 0.64
N ILE A 131 -5.47 -8.98 -0.60
CA ILE A 131 -6.63 -9.29 -1.44
C ILE A 131 -6.63 -10.79 -1.73
N PHE A 132 -7.64 -11.48 -1.25
CA PHE A 132 -7.88 -12.89 -1.52
C PHE A 132 -8.74 -12.99 -2.78
N GLU A 133 -8.25 -13.72 -3.77
CA GLU A 133 -8.89 -13.92 -5.06
C GLU A 133 -9.19 -15.40 -5.23
N ALA A 134 -10.48 -15.75 -5.24
CA ALA A 134 -10.96 -17.10 -5.47
C ALA A 134 -11.53 -17.22 -6.88
N THR A 135 -11.12 -18.24 -7.62
CA THR A 135 -11.73 -18.60 -8.91
C THR A 135 -12.40 -19.95 -8.77
N THR A 136 -13.66 -20.04 -9.22
CA THR A 136 -14.42 -21.30 -9.20
C THR A 136 -14.19 -22.13 -10.46
N LEU A 137 -14.60 -23.38 -10.45
CA LEU A 137 -14.61 -24.29 -11.61
C LEU A 137 -15.45 -23.74 -12.77
N GLN A 138 -16.44 -22.88 -12.50
CA GLN A 138 -17.20 -22.16 -13.54
C GLN A 138 -16.51 -20.86 -14.00
N HIS A 139 -15.24 -20.65 -13.65
CA HIS A 139 -14.45 -19.44 -13.93
C HIS A 139 -15.03 -18.14 -13.36
N GLN A 140 -15.93 -18.22 -12.38
CA GLN A 140 -16.37 -17.04 -11.64
C GLN A 140 -15.29 -16.60 -10.66
N GLN A 141 -14.98 -15.31 -10.68
CA GLN A 141 -13.97 -14.70 -9.82
C GLN A 141 -14.62 -13.95 -8.66
N TYR A 142 -14.05 -14.12 -7.49
CA TYR A 142 -14.46 -13.45 -6.26
C TYR A 142 -13.24 -12.83 -5.60
N ALA A 143 -13.41 -11.65 -5.00
CA ALA A 143 -12.33 -10.96 -4.31
C ALA A 143 -12.78 -10.45 -2.93
N ILE A 144 -11.89 -10.59 -1.94
CA ILE A 144 -12.06 -9.99 -0.62
C ILE A 144 -10.77 -9.27 -0.26
N ALA A 145 -10.90 -7.99 0.04
CA ALA A 145 -9.83 -7.25 0.69
C ALA A 145 -9.94 -7.41 2.20
N VAL A 146 -8.84 -7.82 2.84
CA VAL A 146 -8.68 -7.77 4.29
C VAL A 146 -7.70 -6.66 4.60
N ASP A 147 -8.19 -5.65 5.30
CA ASP A 147 -7.42 -4.53 5.79
C ASP A 147 -6.87 -4.86 7.17
N THR A 148 -5.86 -5.73 7.21
CA THR A 148 -5.19 -6.07 8.47
C THR A 148 -4.06 -5.08 8.72
N ALA A 149 -4.05 -4.42 9.88
CA ALA A 149 -2.86 -3.73 10.36
C ALA A 149 -1.87 -4.80 10.85
N PHE A 150 -0.83 -5.07 10.10
CA PHE A 150 0.11 -6.12 10.47
C PHE A 150 1.18 -5.58 11.43
N HIS A 151 1.51 -6.38 12.45
CA HIS A 151 2.65 -6.13 13.31
C HIS A 151 3.89 -6.83 12.73
N LEU A 152 5.03 -6.13 12.74
CA LEU A 152 6.30 -6.75 12.37
C LEU A 152 6.70 -7.81 13.42
N PRO A 153 7.43 -8.88 13.03
CA PRO A 153 8.05 -9.79 13.99
C PRO A 153 8.91 -9.01 15.01
N PRO A 154 8.98 -9.44 16.28
CA PRO A 154 9.82 -8.81 17.30
C PRO A 154 11.29 -8.71 16.87
N ASP A 155 11.77 -9.69 16.11
CA ASP A 155 13.16 -9.81 15.63
C ASP A 155 13.38 -9.13 14.26
N SER A 156 12.42 -8.34 13.79
CA SER A 156 12.55 -7.63 12.53
C SER A 156 13.60 -6.51 12.63
N ILE A 157 14.40 -6.42 11.57
CA ILE A 157 15.33 -5.34 11.30
C ILE A 157 14.51 -4.03 11.24
N LYS A 158 14.59 -3.18 12.28
CA LYS A 158 13.94 -1.84 12.31
C LYS A 158 14.16 -1.07 10.98
N PRO A 159 13.21 -0.25 10.50
CA PRO A 159 13.46 0.58 9.32
C PRO A 159 14.64 1.53 9.54
N PHE A 160 15.24 2.05 8.46
CA PHE A 160 16.34 3.03 8.57
C PHE A 160 15.89 4.26 9.36
N VAL A 161 14.69 4.74 9.09
CA VAL A 161 14.01 5.81 9.82
C VAL A 161 12.64 5.31 10.28
N THR A 162 12.30 5.57 11.53
CA THR A 162 10.91 5.49 12.03
C THR A 162 10.34 6.89 12.13
N VAL A 163 9.07 7.06 11.78
CA VAL A 163 8.38 8.35 11.86
C VAL A 163 7.20 8.25 12.82
N THR A 164 7.04 9.24 13.69
CA THR A 164 5.95 9.33 14.66
C THR A 164 5.18 10.63 14.42
N PRO A 165 3.89 10.56 14.05
CA PRO A 165 3.09 11.75 13.77
C PRO A 165 2.45 12.27 15.06
N PHE A 166 2.28 13.59 15.15
CA PHE A 166 1.53 14.22 16.23
C PHE A 166 1.01 15.59 15.77
N ILE A 167 0.02 16.11 16.50
CA ILE A 167 -0.46 17.48 16.36
C ILE A 167 0.33 18.30 17.34
N ASP A 168 1.07 19.30 16.85
CA ASP A 168 1.85 20.18 17.73
C ASP A 168 0.98 21.27 18.34
N GLU A 169 0.10 21.84 17.52
CA GLU A 169 -0.79 22.92 17.89
C GLU A 169 -2.07 22.81 17.07
N GLN A 170 -3.19 23.11 17.70
CA GLN A 170 -4.50 23.21 17.06
C GLN A 170 -5.22 24.43 17.61
N THR A 171 -5.57 25.34 16.71
CA THR A 171 -6.35 26.55 16.99
C THR A 171 -7.70 26.46 16.27
N ASP A 172 -8.55 27.48 16.44
CA ASP A 172 -9.82 27.60 15.72
C ASP A 172 -9.63 27.84 14.21
N SER A 173 -8.42 28.18 13.76
CA SER A 173 -8.14 28.56 12.36
C SER A 173 -7.01 27.78 11.70
N SER A 174 -6.22 27.02 12.46
CA SER A 174 -5.09 26.27 11.92
C SER A 174 -4.77 25.03 12.73
N ILE A 175 -4.11 24.07 12.08
CA ILE A 175 -3.50 22.90 12.71
C ILE A 175 -2.04 22.82 12.25
N THR A 176 -1.13 22.72 13.21
CA THR A 176 0.28 22.43 12.93
C THR A 176 0.52 20.95 13.09
N PHE A 177 0.68 20.28 11.94
CA PHE A 177 1.07 18.88 11.88
C PHE A 177 2.57 18.74 12.10
N ALA A 178 2.98 17.74 12.88
CA ALA A 178 4.38 17.45 13.12
C ALA A 178 4.71 15.96 12.94
N LEU A 179 5.91 15.70 12.41
CA LEU A 179 6.47 14.37 12.22
C LEU A 179 7.85 14.30 12.88
N LEU A 180 8.00 13.43 13.88
CA LEU A 180 9.29 13.13 14.49
C LEU A 180 9.92 11.94 13.78
N ALA A 181 11.03 12.17 13.08
CA ALA A 181 11.82 11.14 12.43
C ALA A 181 12.99 10.72 13.33
N GLN A 182 13.13 9.42 13.60
CA GLN A 182 14.25 8.84 14.32
C GLN A 182 15.05 7.92 13.39
N ARG A 183 16.35 8.16 13.29
CA ARG A 183 17.27 7.30 12.52
C ARG A 183 17.72 6.12 13.37
N HIS A 184 17.54 4.89 12.92
CA HIS A 184 17.98 3.69 13.65
C HIS A 184 19.28 3.10 13.13
N ARG A 185 19.64 3.37 11.87
CA ARG A 185 20.88 2.88 11.24
C ARG A 185 21.63 4.03 10.60
N GLY A 186 22.93 3.87 10.40
CA GLY A 186 23.79 4.90 9.82
C GLY A 186 23.42 5.29 8.38
N PHE A 187 24.43 5.63 7.58
CA PHE A 187 24.20 6.06 6.21
C PHE A 187 23.35 5.06 5.42
N GLY A 188 22.25 5.54 4.85
CA GLY A 188 21.30 4.73 4.09
C GLY A 188 21.22 5.26 2.67
N GLU A 189 20.70 4.43 1.78
CA GLU A 189 20.52 4.76 0.36
C GLU A 189 19.26 5.61 0.14
N ASP A 190 18.66 6.15 1.21
CA ASP A 190 17.45 6.91 1.17
C ASP A 190 17.70 8.40 0.84
N TYR A 191 16.95 8.92 -0.13
CA TYR A 191 17.10 10.29 -0.60
C TYR A 191 15.75 10.91 -0.96
N HIS A 192 15.64 12.22 -0.79
CA HIS A 192 14.58 13.02 -1.38
C HIS A 192 14.90 13.25 -2.86
N PRO A 193 14.00 12.87 -3.80
CA PRO A 193 14.24 13.06 -5.23
C PRO A 193 14.08 14.52 -5.68
N THR A 194 13.44 15.34 -4.86
CA THR A 194 13.21 16.77 -5.09
C THR A 194 13.44 17.54 -3.78
N SER A 195 13.28 18.88 -3.83
CA SER A 195 13.26 19.72 -2.64
C SER A 195 12.06 19.48 -1.70
N GLU A 196 11.06 18.68 -2.11
CA GLU A 196 9.96 18.26 -1.25
C GLU A 196 10.46 17.28 -0.19
N ARG A 197 10.54 17.73 1.07
CA ARG A 197 11.02 16.89 2.18
C ARG A 197 9.89 16.29 3.00
N PHE A 198 8.83 17.06 3.20
CA PHE A 198 7.71 16.71 4.06
C PHE A 198 6.39 17.01 3.34
N ARG A 199 5.48 16.04 3.35
CA ARG A 199 4.16 16.14 2.74
C ARG A 199 3.08 15.83 3.76
N VAL A 200 2.00 16.61 3.71
CA VAL A 200 0.77 16.37 4.46
C VAL A 200 -0.38 16.21 3.48
N GLU A 201 -1.09 15.09 3.60
CA GLU A 201 -2.32 14.81 2.85
C GLU A 201 -3.45 14.58 3.85
N ILE A 202 -4.61 15.23 3.67
CA ILE A 202 -5.75 15.15 4.58
C ILE A 202 -6.91 14.46 3.87
N PHE A 203 -7.45 13.44 4.54
CA PHE A 203 -8.55 12.63 4.05
C PHE A 203 -9.78 12.76 4.96
N ASP A 204 -10.96 12.75 4.37
CA ASP A 204 -12.22 12.64 5.11
C ASP A 204 -12.47 11.20 5.61
N GLN A 205 -13.59 10.96 6.30
CA GLN A 205 -13.96 9.65 6.85
C GLN A 205 -14.19 8.59 5.77
N ASP A 206 -14.61 9.01 4.58
CA ASP A 206 -14.84 8.13 3.43
C ASP A 206 -13.52 7.80 2.69
N GLY A 207 -12.42 8.43 3.10
CA GLY A 207 -11.09 8.25 2.53
C GLY A 207 -10.83 9.08 1.28
N ASN A 208 -11.64 10.10 1.00
CA ASN A 208 -11.38 11.02 -0.10
C ASN A 208 -10.32 12.05 0.29
N LEU A 209 -9.39 12.32 -0.63
CA LEU A 209 -8.39 13.36 -0.46
C LEU A 209 -9.06 14.75 -0.50
N ARG A 210 -8.92 15.51 0.58
CA ARG A 210 -9.44 16.87 0.71
C ARG A 210 -8.35 17.92 0.51
N PHE A 211 -7.18 17.70 1.08
CA PHE A 211 -6.05 18.62 1.01
C PHE A 211 -4.74 17.88 0.78
N SER A 212 -3.83 18.49 0.03
CA SER A 212 -2.44 18.05 -0.09
C SER A 212 -1.50 19.25 -0.10
N SER A 213 -0.46 19.20 0.73
CA SER A 213 0.57 20.25 0.80
C SER A 213 1.38 20.41 -0.50
N ASN A 214 1.27 19.44 -1.41
CA ASN A 214 1.96 19.47 -2.70
C ASN A 214 1.08 19.98 -3.86
N HIS A 215 -0.20 20.28 -3.61
CA HIS A 215 -1.13 20.67 -4.65
C HIS A 215 -0.74 22.03 -5.24
N GLY A 216 -0.50 22.08 -6.56
CA GLY A 216 -0.13 23.32 -7.27
C GLY A 216 1.28 23.85 -6.96
N ILE A 217 2.14 23.05 -6.31
CA ILE A 217 3.50 23.46 -5.94
C ILE A 217 4.52 22.82 -6.88
N ASP A 218 5.43 23.65 -7.40
CA ASP A 218 6.61 23.21 -8.13
C ASP A 218 7.81 23.06 -7.19
N TYR A 219 8.41 21.87 -7.20
CA TYR A 219 9.60 21.58 -6.40
C TYR A 219 10.86 21.57 -7.25
N LEU A 220 11.94 22.17 -6.73
CA LEU A 220 13.26 22.08 -7.32
C LEU A 220 13.69 20.61 -7.47
N GLN A 221 14.17 20.26 -8.67
CA GLN A 221 14.74 18.95 -8.98
C GLN A 221 16.16 18.86 -8.43
N ALA A 222 16.27 18.48 -7.16
CA ALA A 222 17.53 18.33 -6.47
C ALA A 222 17.47 17.13 -5.52
N ILE A 223 18.51 16.32 -5.55
CA ILE A 223 18.63 15.14 -4.69
C ILE A 223 19.20 15.58 -3.35
N TYR A 224 18.46 15.29 -2.28
CA TYR A 224 18.90 15.56 -0.91
C TYR A 224 18.92 14.27 -0.08
N PRO A 225 19.85 14.10 0.87
CA PRO A 225 19.78 12.99 1.81
C PRO A 225 18.55 13.11 2.70
N VAL A 226 17.97 11.98 3.11
CA VAL A 226 16.95 11.97 4.17
C VAL A 226 17.62 12.27 5.51
N GLU A 227 17.00 13.14 6.29
CA GLU A 227 17.44 13.49 7.63
C GLU A 227 16.51 12.83 8.68
N PRO A 228 16.98 12.51 9.89
CA PRO A 228 18.36 12.65 10.36
C PRO A 228 19.31 11.62 9.74
N ARG A 229 20.62 11.92 9.69
CA ARG A 229 21.63 11.08 9.01
C ARG A 229 22.40 10.18 9.97
N ILE A 230 22.52 10.57 11.23
CA ILE A 230 23.29 9.82 12.25
C ILE A 230 22.32 8.92 13.02
N ALA A 231 22.74 7.69 13.28
CA ALA A 231 21.93 6.75 14.06
C ALA A 231 21.68 7.29 15.47
N GLY A 232 20.44 7.18 15.93
CA GLY A 232 19.98 7.69 17.23
C GLY A 232 19.48 9.13 17.18
N GLU A 233 19.77 9.90 16.13
CA GLU A 233 19.29 11.27 16.01
C GLU A 233 17.80 11.35 15.72
N PHE A 234 17.24 12.49 16.11
CA PHE A 234 15.88 12.87 15.85
C PHE A 234 15.85 14.13 15.00
N LYS A 235 14.91 14.19 14.06
CA LYS A 235 14.58 15.40 13.34
C LYS A 235 13.08 15.60 13.34
N ARG A 236 12.68 16.85 13.60
CA ARG A 236 11.30 17.28 13.61
C ARG A 236 10.96 18.00 12.31
N TYR A 237 9.85 17.63 11.71
CA TYR A 237 9.26 18.28 10.55
C TYR A 237 7.90 18.83 10.93
N THR A 238 7.55 20.03 10.47
CA THR A 238 6.26 20.66 10.75
C THR A 238 5.63 21.22 9.48
N PHE A 239 4.32 21.29 9.48
CA PHE A 239 3.52 21.91 8.42
C PHE A 239 2.26 22.51 9.03
N GLU A 240 2.07 23.81 8.82
CA GLU A 240 0.86 24.51 9.25
C GLU A 240 -0.20 24.42 8.14
N TRP A 241 -1.39 23.96 8.51
CA TRP A 241 -2.54 23.89 7.64
C TRP A 241 -3.64 24.82 8.15
N LEU A 242 -4.17 25.67 7.26
CA LEU A 242 -5.09 26.76 7.60
C LEU A 242 -6.58 26.40 7.42
N GLY A 243 -6.92 25.11 7.40
CA GLY A 243 -8.32 24.67 7.30
C GLY A 243 -8.92 24.64 5.89
N TYR A 244 -8.12 24.86 4.84
CA TYR A 244 -8.60 24.90 3.44
C TYR A 244 -8.36 23.59 2.70
N ASP A 245 -9.24 23.27 1.75
CA ASP A 245 -9.03 22.20 0.79
C ASP A 245 -8.16 22.64 -0.41
N ASN A 246 -7.94 21.73 -1.36
CA ASN A 246 -7.14 22.03 -2.56
C ASN A 246 -7.78 23.07 -3.50
N ALA A 247 -9.10 23.30 -3.41
CA ALA A 247 -9.81 24.31 -4.19
C ALA A 247 -9.76 25.71 -3.52
N GLY A 248 -9.29 25.78 -2.27
CA GLY A 248 -9.27 27.00 -1.47
C GLY A 248 -10.55 27.22 -0.65
N ASP A 249 -11.44 26.22 -0.61
CA ASP A 249 -12.65 26.27 0.21
C ASP A 249 -12.35 25.83 1.65
N ILE A 250 -13.05 26.43 2.62
CA ILE A 250 -12.91 26.04 4.03
C ILE A 250 -13.50 24.64 4.21
N LEU A 251 -12.73 23.72 4.80
CA LEU A 251 -13.24 22.40 5.12
C LEU A 251 -14.33 22.47 6.20
N PRO A 252 -15.44 21.74 6.02
CA PRO A 252 -16.51 21.70 7.01
C PRO A 252 -16.02 21.05 8.31
N PRO A 253 -16.67 21.33 9.45
CA PRO A 253 -16.37 20.63 10.70
C PRO A 253 -16.56 19.12 10.54
N GLY A 254 -15.66 18.33 11.12
CA GLY A 254 -15.70 16.88 11.01
C GLY A 254 -14.41 16.19 11.46
N ARG A 255 -14.43 14.86 11.42
CA ARG A 255 -13.24 14.05 11.73
C ARG A 255 -12.48 13.72 10.45
N TYR A 256 -11.17 13.88 10.51
CA TYR A 256 -10.27 13.69 9.38
C TYR A 256 -9.08 12.81 9.76
N THR A 257 -8.37 12.35 8.74
CA THR A 257 -7.08 11.67 8.90
C THR A 257 -6.02 12.39 8.08
N ALA A 258 -4.96 12.85 8.74
CA ALA A 258 -3.77 13.36 8.07
C ALA A 258 -2.74 12.24 7.89
N VAL A 259 -2.18 12.14 6.68
CA VAL A 259 -1.08 11.28 6.30
C VAL A 259 0.16 12.15 6.14
N LEU A 260 1.14 11.93 7.02
CA LEU A 260 2.37 12.71 7.12
C LEU A 260 3.51 11.87 6.52
N SER A 261 4.20 12.40 5.52
CA SER A 261 5.18 11.64 4.74
C SER A 261 6.51 12.39 4.57
N LEU A 262 7.63 11.72 4.82
CA LEU A 262 8.92 12.10 4.27
C LEU A 262 8.99 11.60 2.83
N VAL A 263 9.09 12.50 1.84
CA VAL A 263 9.05 12.15 0.41
C VAL A 263 10.40 11.57 -0.02
N ALA A 264 10.68 10.35 0.42
CA ALA A 264 11.93 9.66 0.17
C ALA A 264 11.81 8.60 -0.94
N LYS A 265 12.95 8.26 -1.52
CA LYS A 265 13.18 7.11 -2.38
C LYS A 265 14.09 6.11 -1.66
N PRO A 266 13.93 4.80 -1.90
CA PRO A 266 12.98 4.23 -2.86
C PRO A 266 11.50 4.31 -2.42
N TYR A 267 11.24 4.57 -1.13
CA TYR A 267 9.89 4.72 -0.57
C TYR A 267 9.83 5.85 0.46
N PRO A 268 8.67 6.51 0.60
CA PRO A 268 8.45 7.51 1.63
C PRO A 268 8.27 6.85 2.99
N TYR A 269 8.70 7.56 4.04
CA TYR A 269 8.38 7.20 5.42
C TYR A 269 7.08 7.89 5.79
N THR A 270 6.04 7.12 6.09
CA THR A 270 4.68 7.64 6.24
C THR A 270 4.11 7.25 7.59
N ALA A 271 3.34 8.15 8.20
CA ALA A 271 2.51 7.84 9.36
C ALA A 271 1.20 8.63 9.33
N ARG A 272 0.23 8.23 10.16
CA ARG A 272 -1.12 8.82 10.17
C ARG A 272 -1.49 9.37 11.54
N VAL A 273 -2.23 10.47 11.55
CA VAL A 273 -2.88 11.02 12.76
C VAL A 273 -4.33 11.37 12.44
N SER A 274 -5.25 10.93 13.29
CA SER A 274 -6.65 11.35 13.23
C SER A 274 -6.86 12.61 14.07
N PHE A 275 -7.73 13.49 13.61
CA PHE A 275 -8.05 14.74 14.30
C PHE A 275 -9.48 15.17 14.02
N ASP A 276 -10.04 15.96 14.94
CA ASP A 276 -11.35 16.59 14.78
C ASP A 276 -11.15 18.06 14.42
N TRP A 277 -11.70 18.48 13.29
CA TRP A 277 -11.68 19.86 12.81
C TRP A 277 -13.00 20.55 13.15
N GLN A 278 -12.94 21.70 13.80
CA GLN A 278 -14.13 22.44 14.24
C GLN A 278 -14.69 23.38 13.17
N GLY A 279 -14.06 23.46 12.00
CA GLY A 279 -14.32 24.53 11.04
C GLY A 279 -13.67 25.84 11.50
N ARG A 280 -13.51 26.77 10.56
CA ARG A 280 -12.99 28.10 10.90
C ARG A 280 -14.12 28.96 11.48
N ALA A 281 -13.93 29.48 12.68
CA ALA A 281 -14.83 30.52 13.22
C ALA A 281 -14.81 31.73 12.28
N ARG A 282 -16.01 32.22 11.91
CA ARG A 282 -16.16 33.43 11.09
C ARG A 282 -15.85 34.69 11.89
#